data_AF-A0A2V8JBW6-F1
#
_entry.id   AF-A0A2V8JBW6-F1
#
_cell.length_a   1.000
_cell.length_b   1.000
_cell.length_c   1.000
_cell.angle_alpha   90.00
_cell.angle_beta   90.00
_cell.angle_gamma   90.00
#
_symmetry.space_group_name_H-M   'P 1'
#
loop_
_entity.id
_entity.type
_entity.pdbx_description
1 polymer ?
#
loop_
_entity_poly.entity_id
_entity_poly.type
_entity_poly.pdbx_seq_one_letter_code
_entity_poly.pdbx_strand_id
1 'polypeptide(L)' 'MNLSDIPASLRDWFEQTPEVLGGKLRVRGARVSVEQVLELLEAGVPPADIIKSFPSLDLPSVIAVERLAAHCALAML' A
#
# COMPACT_ATOMS: atom_id res chain seq x y z
N MET A 1 -6.55 -7.26 4.81
CA MET A 1 -7.25 -5.97 5.04
C MET A 1 -8.16 -5.69 3.85
N ASN A 2 -9.41 -5.30 4.07
CA ASN A 2 -10.30 -4.91 2.98
C ASN A 2 -10.27 -3.40 2.77
N LEU A 3 -10.56 -2.94 1.56
CA LEU A 3 -10.64 -1.52 1.23
C LEU A 3 -11.67 -0.78 2.10
N SER A 4 -12.74 -1.45 2.52
CA SER A 4 -13.76 -0.92 3.44
C SER A 4 -13.20 -0.53 4.81
N ASP A 5 -12.11 -1.16 5.23
CA ASP A 5 -11.52 -1.03 6.56
C ASP A 5 -10.53 0.15 6.63
N ILE A 6 -10.22 0.76 5.47
CA ILE A 6 -9.25 1.85 5.35
C ILE A 6 -9.92 3.20 5.72
N PRO A 7 -9.20 4.08 6.46
CA PRO A 7 -9.65 5.45 6.71
C PRO A 7 -10.05 6.18 5.44
N ALA A 8 -11.16 6.92 5.48
CA ALA A 8 -11.67 7.66 4.32
C ALA A 8 -10.62 8.58 3.68
N SER A 9 -9.74 9.19 4.49
CA SER A 9 -8.65 10.05 4.05
C SER A 9 -7.54 9.35 3.27
N LEU A 10 -7.49 8.01 3.27
CA LEU A 10 -6.48 7.20 2.59
C LEU A 10 -7.05 6.32 1.46
N ARG A 11 -8.38 6.13 1.37
CA ARG A 11 -8.99 5.18 0.41
C ARG A 11 -8.65 5.45 -1.05
N ASP A 12 -8.45 6.71 -1.42
CA ASP A 12 -8.14 7.09 -2.80
C ASP A 12 -6.75 6.60 -3.24
N TRP A 13 -5.88 6.18 -2.33
CA TRP A 13 -4.57 5.60 -2.64
C TRP A 13 -4.61 4.10 -2.96
N PHE A 14 -5.74 3.44 -2.68
CA PHE A 14 -5.84 1.98 -2.76
C PHE A 14 -6.99 1.52 -3.62
N GLU A 15 -6.86 0.30 -4.12
CA GLU A 15 -7.88 -0.37 -4.90
C GLU A 15 -7.95 -1.84 -4.50
N GLN A 16 -9.11 -2.45 -4.66
CA GLN A 16 -9.31 -3.87 -4.41
C GLN A 16 -10.36 -4.38 -5.38
N THR A 17 -9.97 -5.26 -6.29
CA THR A 17 -10.86 -5.86 -7.30
C THR A 17 -10.51 -7.35 -7.47
N PRO A 18 -11.49 -8.25 -7.61
CA PRO A 18 -11.22 -9.70 -7.70
C PRO A 18 -10.27 -10.09 -8.84
N GLU A 19 -10.29 -9.35 -9.95
CA GLU A 19 -9.59 -9.67 -11.19
C GLU A 19 -8.08 -9.39 -11.13
N VAL A 20 -7.64 -8.65 -10.12
CA VAL A 20 -6.26 -8.18 -10.00
C VAL A 20 -5.69 -8.61 -8.65
N LEU A 21 -4.56 -9.32 -8.70
CA LEU A 21 -3.89 -9.90 -7.53
C LEU A 21 -4.84 -10.77 -6.66
N GLY A 22 -5.85 -11.39 -7.27
CA GLY A 22 -6.80 -12.25 -6.57
C GLY A 22 -7.63 -11.50 -5.51
N GLY A 23 -7.93 -10.22 -5.71
CA GLY A 23 -8.68 -9.42 -4.74
C GLY A 23 -7.84 -8.89 -3.58
N LYS A 24 -6.51 -8.98 -3.62
CA LYS A 24 -5.65 -8.32 -2.63
C LYS A 24 -5.77 -6.80 -2.72
N LEU A 25 -5.69 -6.15 -1.56
CA LEU A 25 -5.56 -4.70 -1.48
C LEU A 25 -4.24 -4.27 -2.12
N ARG A 26 -4.30 -3.31 -3.02
CA ARG A 26 -3.14 -2.82 -3.79
C ARG A 26 -3.13 -1.31 -3.86
N VAL A 27 -1.97 -0.76 -4.19
CA VAL A 27 -1.87 0.66 -4.55
C VAL A 27 -2.70 0.91 -5.82
N ARG A 28 -3.50 1.97 -5.82
CA ARG A 28 -4.38 2.33 -6.93
C ARG A 28 -3.57 2.53 -8.21
N GLY A 29 -4.04 1.96 -9.32
CA GLY A 29 -3.38 2.06 -10.62
C GLY A 29 -2.11 1.21 -10.77
N ALA A 30 -1.67 0.53 -9.71
CA ALA A 30 -0.53 -0.37 -9.73
C ALA A 30 -0.97 -1.83 -9.58
N ARG A 31 -0.12 -2.75 -10.03
CA ARG A 31 -0.27 -4.19 -9.75
C ARG A 31 0.69 -4.63 -8.64
N VAL A 32 0.77 -3.82 -7.58
CA VAL A 32 1.64 -4.03 -6.41
C VAL A 32 0.77 -4.03 -5.15
N SER A 33 0.77 -5.13 -4.40
CA SER A 33 -0.05 -5.23 -3.18
C SER A 33 0.50 -4.35 -2.06
N VAL A 34 -0.36 -3.94 -1.14
CA VAL A 34 0.05 -3.24 0.09
C VAL A 34 1.01 -4.12 0.89
N GLU A 35 0.74 -5.42 0.99
CA GLU A 35 1.62 -6.41 1.64
C GLU A 35 3.05 -6.38 1.06
N GLN A 36 3.20 -6.38 -0.27
CA GLN A 36 4.51 -6.40 -0.91
C GLN A 36 5.31 -5.12 -0.63
N VAL A 37 4.64 -3.95 -0.60
CA VAL A 37 5.31 -2.69 -0.24
C VAL A 37 5.76 -2.73 1.22
N LEU A 38 4.92 -3.26 2.12
CA LEU A 38 5.27 -3.39 3.54
C LEU A 38 6.42 -4.37 3.78
N GLU A 39 6.46 -5.50 3.08
CA GLU A 39 7.58 -6.46 3.13
C GLU A 39 8.91 -5.81 2.74
N LEU A 40 8.91 -4.94 1.72
CA LEU A 40 10.11 -4.20 1.30
C LEU A 40 10.52 -3.14 2.33
N LEU A 41 9.55 -2.42 2.89
CA LEU A 41 9.81 -1.44 3.95
C LEU A 41 10.34 -2.12 5.22
N GLU A 42 9.79 -3.28 5.59
CA GLU A 42 10.28 -4.12 6.70
C GLU A 42 11.71 -4.60 6.46
N ALA A 43 12.04 -4.97 5.22
CA ALA A 43 13.41 -5.32 4.81
C ALA A 43 14.37 -4.11 4.77
N GLY A 44 13.91 -2.90 5.11
CA GLY A 44 14.72 -1.69 5.13
C GLY A 44 14.97 -1.05 3.77
N VAL A 45 14.19 -1.44 2.74
CA VAL A 45 14.29 -0.83 1.41
C VAL A 45 13.67 0.57 1.45
N PRO A 46 14.42 1.64 1.09
CA PRO A 46 13.90 3.00 1.16
C PRO A 46 12.85 3.25 0.06
N PRO A 47 11.82 4.10 0.30
CA PRO A 47 10.77 4.40 -0.67
C PRO A 47 11.27 4.83 -2.05
N ALA A 48 12.38 5.59 -2.10
CA ALA A 48 13.00 6.04 -3.35
C ALA A 48 13.55 4.89 -4.21
N ASP A 49 13.90 3.75 -3.62
CA ASP A 49 14.36 2.57 -4.35
C ASP A 49 13.20 1.62 -4.70
N ILE A 50 12.15 1.61 -3.89
CA ILE A 50 10.89 0.90 -4.22
C ILE A 50 10.31 1.45 -5.52
N ILE A 51 10.18 2.77 -5.67
CA ILE A 51 9.59 3.37 -6.90
C ILE A 51 10.46 3.14 -8.15
N LYS A 52 11.77 2.94 -8.00
CA LYS A 52 12.65 2.54 -9.13
C LYS A 52 12.36 1.11 -9.58
N SER A 53 12.05 0.24 -8.63
CA SER A 53 11.74 -1.18 -8.88
C SER A 53 10.32 -1.37 -9.42
N PHE A 54 9.41 -0.46 -9.08
CA PHE A 54 8.01 -0.49 -9.51
C PHE A 54 7.60 0.84 -10.17
N PRO A 55 7.79 1.00 -11.49
CA PRO A 55 7.48 2.24 -12.21
C PRO A 55 6.00 2.66 -12.21
N SER A 56 5.10 1.78 -11.76
CA SER A 56 3.68 2.11 -11.55
C SER A 56 3.39 2.75 -10.19
N LEU A 57 4.40 2.85 -9.32
CA LEU A 57 4.32 3.55 -8.04
C LEU A 57 4.99 4.91 -8.14
N ASP A 58 4.45 5.85 -7.39
CA ASP A 58 5.09 7.12 -7.07
C ASP A 58 5.39 7.22 -5.57
N LEU A 59 6.24 8.17 -5.20
CA LEU A 59 6.63 8.35 -3.80
C LEU A 59 5.42 8.60 -2.87
N PRO A 60 4.44 9.46 -3.23
CA PRO A 60 3.22 9.62 -2.43
C PRO A 60 2.44 8.33 -2.17
N SER A 61 2.37 7.41 -3.15
CA SER A 61 1.67 6.14 -2.97
C SER A 61 2.36 5.21 -1.98
N VAL A 62 3.69 5.20 -1.94
CA VAL A 62 4.46 4.43 -0.93
C VAL A 62 4.26 5.05 0.45
N ILE A 63 4.27 6.39 0.55
CA ILE A 63 3.99 7.10 1.81
C ILE A 63 2.55 6.80 2.29
N ALA A 64 1.58 6.65 1.38
CA ALA A 64 0.22 6.26 1.75
C ALA A 64 0.17 4.87 2.39
N VAL A 65 0.99 3.92 1.91
CA VAL A 65 1.16 2.60 2.54
C VAL A 65 1.72 2.73 3.95
N GLU A 66 2.76 3.54 4.16
CA GLU A 66 3.33 3.80 5.49
C GLU A 66 2.30 4.41 6.45
N ARG A 67 1.52 5.39 5.97
CA ARG A 67 0.44 6.02 6.75
C ARG A 67 -0.66 5.03 7.12
N LEU A 68 -1.00 4.11 6.23
CA LEU A 68 -1.95 3.04 6.52
C LEU A 68 -1.41 2.10 7.59
N ALA A 69 -0.14 1.67 7.47
CA ALA A 69 0.50 0.83 8.47
C ALA A 69 0.53 1.48 9.85
N ALA A 70 0.90 2.77 9.93
CA ALA A 70 0.89 3.53 11.17
C ALA A 70 -0.51 3.64 11.78
N HIS A 71 -1.54 3.89 10.96
CA HIS A 71 -2.93 3.92 11.43
C HIS A 71 -3.35 2.58 12.03
N CYS A 72 -3.06 1.48 11.35
CA CYS A 72 -3.42 0.14 11.83
C CYS A 72 -2.65 -0.26 13.07
N ALA A 73 -1.36 0.09 13.17
CA ALA A 73 -0.55 -0.13 14.36
C ALA A 73 -1.16 0.57 15.59
N LEU A 74 -1.62 1.82 15.44
CA LEU A 74 -2.28 2.57 16.51
C LEU A 74 -3.66 2.02 16.86
N ALA A 75 -4.41 1.48 15.89
CA ALA A 75 -5.74 0.90 16.11
C ALA A 75 -5.70 -0.47 16.81
N MET A 76 -4.53 -1.10 16.91
CA MET A 76 -4.32 -2.38 17.61
C MET A 76 -3.83 -2.21 19.06
N LEU A 77 -3.62 -0.97 19.52
CA LEU A 77 -3.30 -0.61 20.91
C LEU A 77 -4.58 -0.37 21.72
#